data_AF-A0A3P7NF25-F1
#
_entry.id   AF-A0A3P7NF25-F1
#
_cell.length_a   1.000
_cell.length_b   1.000
_cell.length_c   1.000
_cell.angle_alpha   90.00
_cell.angle_beta   90.00
_cell.angle_gamma   90.00
#
_symmetry.space_group_name_H-M   'P 1'
#
loop_
_entity.id
_entity.type
_entity.pdbx_description
1 polymer ?
#
loop_
_entity_poly.entity_id
_entity_poly.type
_entity_poly.pdbx_seq_one_letter_code
_entity_poly.pdbx_strand_id
1 'polypeptide(L)'
;MLASAALIDFNVTVKGLEDQLLARVITLEREKLERSRVELLTNMVANKKKVEQLEINLLFRLKNSQGSLVDDLGLLEVLQNTKKTAEAVMIQLAQAAETEAEINKAREEYRPVAERGALIYFLIQDMATINIMYESGLRQFLKLFDDSLISSEKSPVTQRRIAKILKFMLMRLWKFFTRGLYKKDTVMFTLTLAIRIGLQLNHVRKEEVDVLLKGGSALSIQTCPPKPARWIPDNVWLNVNAISKLRSFNGIVDQVSTHSEGRHAVEKGLLTVSQVLNFYHLSIAYFGLNCQISTKNIDKS
;
A
#
# COMPACT_ATOMS: atom_id res chain seq x y z
N MET A 1 -13.58 14.45 -32.65
CA MET A 1 -12.96 15.39 -31.67
C MET A 1 -11.79 14.79 -30.88
N LEU A 2 -11.71 13.48 -30.63
CA LEU A 2 -10.53 12.87 -29.96
C LEU A 2 -9.24 12.85 -30.83
N ALA A 3 -9.30 13.15 -32.12
CA ALA A 3 -8.15 13.08 -33.03
C ALA A 3 -7.27 14.34 -33.07
N SER A 4 -7.65 15.41 -32.38
CA SER A 4 -6.96 16.71 -32.46
C SER A 4 -6.57 17.30 -31.10
N ALA A 5 -6.79 16.58 -30.01
CA ALA A 5 -6.48 17.03 -28.65
C ALA A 5 -5.83 15.90 -27.84
N ALA A 6 -4.80 16.25 -27.07
CA ALA A 6 -4.18 15.33 -26.12
C ALA A 6 -5.07 15.20 -24.87
N LEU A 7 -5.47 13.97 -24.53
CA LEU A 7 -6.16 13.66 -23.28
C LEU A 7 -5.11 13.48 -22.17
N ILE A 8 -5.24 14.24 -21.09
CA ILE A 8 -4.41 14.07 -19.89
C ILE A 8 -5.26 13.38 -18.82
N ASP A 9 -4.86 12.17 -18.44
CA ASP A 9 -5.52 11.42 -17.37
C ASP A 9 -5.03 11.88 -16.00
N PHE A 10 -5.95 12.36 -15.17
CA PHE A 10 -5.68 12.76 -13.78
C PHE A 10 -6.15 11.71 -12.76
N ASN A 11 -6.54 10.51 -13.23
CA ASN A 11 -6.90 9.42 -12.34
C ASN A 11 -5.71 9.01 -11.47
N VAL A 12 -6.00 8.93 -10.19
CA VAL A 12 -5.02 8.59 -9.17
C VAL A 12 -4.81 7.09 -9.19
N THR A 13 -3.60 6.64 -9.51
CA THR A 13 -3.22 5.22 -9.42
C THR A 13 -2.77 4.89 -8.00
N VAL A 14 -2.91 3.62 -7.60
CA VAL A 14 -2.49 3.15 -6.26
C VAL A 14 -1.02 3.50 -5.99
N LYS A 15 -0.15 3.09 -6.90
CA LYS A 15 1.29 3.35 -6.80
C LYS A 15 1.61 4.86 -6.84
N GLY A 16 0.93 5.63 -7.70
CA GLY A 16 1.13 7.07 -7.79
C GLY A 16 0.78 7.79 -6.48
N LEU A 17 -0.33 7.41 -5.84
CA LEU A 17 -0.69 7.96 -4.53
C LEU A 17 0.27 7.50 -3.44
N GLU A 18 0.68 6.24 -3.42
CA GLU A 18 1.68 5.74 -2.46
C GLU A 18 2.98 6.57 -2.54
N ASP A 19 3.52 6.78 -3.73
CA ASP A 19 4.74 7.58 -3.89
C ASP A 19 4.53 9.05 -3.48
N GLN A 20 3.34 9.62 -3.73
CA GLN A 20 2.97 10.95 -3.26
C GLN A 20 2.88 11.04 -1.74
N LEU A 21 2.25 10.05 -1.09
CA LEU A 21 2.12 9.98 0.36
C LEU A 21 3.49 9.75 1.01
N LEU A 22 4.36 8.94 0.40
CA LEU A 22 5.72 8.73 0.88
C LEU A 22 6.50 10.05 0.87
N ALA A 23 6.45 10.81 -0.23
CA ALA A 23 7.09 12.12 -0.30
C ALA A 23 6.60 13.07 0.81
N ARG A 24 5.30 13.07 1.10
CA ARG A 24 4.72 13.87 2.21
C ARG A 24 5.23 13.42 3.58
N VAL A 25 5.24 12.11 3.85
CA VAL A 25 5.74 11.56 5.12
C VAL A 25 7.20 11.95 5.34
N ILE A 26 8.04 11.82 4.32
CA ILE A 26 9.47 12.14 4.40
C ILE A 26 9.69 13.64 4.59
N THR A 27 8.92 14.48 3.90
CA THR A 27 9.00 15.94 4.07
C THR A 27 8.72 16.34 5.52
N LEU A 28 7.76 15.70 6.19
CA LEU A 28 7.36 16.01 7.57
C LEU A 28 8.25 15.35 8.63
N GLU A 29 8.67 14.10 8.45
CA GLU A 29 9.43 13.33 9.46
C GLU A 29 10.95 13.49 9.32
N ARG A 30 11.45 13.72 8.10
CA ARG A 30 12.87 13.70 7.74
C ARG A 30 13.23 14.87 6.84
N GLU A 31 12.85 16.08 7.23
CA GLU A 31 13.08 17.30 6.44
C GLU A 31 14.53 17.46 5.95
N LYS A 32 15.52 17.21 6.83
CA LYS A 32 16.95 17.28 6.45
C LYS A 32 17.30 16.30 5.33
N LEU A 33 16.75 15.08 5.36
CA LEU A 33 16.96 14.06 4.34
C LEU A 33 16.33 14.49 3.01
N GLU A 34 15.13 15.06 3.04
CA GLU A 34 14.47 15.57 1.82
C GLU A 34 15.22 16.76 1.21
N ARG A 35 15.72 17.68 2.03
CA ARG A 35 16.57 18.79 1.56
C ARG A 35 17.84 18.27 0.88
N SER A 36 18.53 17.32 1.52
CA SER A 36 19.73 16.69 0.95
C SER A 36 19.43 15.97 -0.37
N ARG A 37 18.29 15.28 -0.46
CA ARG A 37 17.82 14.65 -1.70
C ARG A 37 17.61 15.66 -2.82
N VAL A 38 16.91 16.76 -2.54
CA VAL A 38 16.64 17.81 -3.54
C VAL A 38 17.95 18.43 -4.03
N GLU A 39 18.86 18.77 -3.12
CA GLU A 39 20.18 19.30 -3.46
C GLU A 39 20.98 18.31 -4.33
N LEU A 40 21.04 17.05 -3.94
CA LEU A 40 21.71 15.99 -4.70
C LEU A 40 21.13 15.86 -6.12
N LEU A 41 19.81 15.84 -6.26
CA LEU A 41 19.14 15.77 -7.57
C LEU A 41 19.45 17.00 -8.43
N THR A 42 19.44 18.20 -7.85
CA THR A 42 19.80 19.42 -8.58
C THR A 42 21.25 19.38 -9.07
N ASN A 43 22.17 18.89 -8.24
CA ASN A 43 23.57 18.72 -8.60
C ASN A 43 23.76 17.65 -9.69
N MET A 44 23.04 16.53 -9.61
CA MET A 44 23.06 15.50 -10.66
C MET A 44 22.57 16.03 -12.00
N VAL A 45 21.49 16.80 -12.02
CA VAL A 45 20.96 17.41 -13.26
C VAL A 45 21.97 18.41 -13.84
N ALA A 46 22.56 19.26 -12.99
CA ALA A 46 23.60 20.20 -13.42
C ALA A 46 24.84 19.47 -13.99
N ASN A 47 25.28 18.41 -13.32
CA ASN A 47 26.43 17.60 -13.76
C ASN A 47 26.15 16.85 -15.07
N LYS A 48 24.97 16.25 -15.24
CA LYS A 48 24.57 15.63 -16.52
C LYS A 48 24.58 16.65 -17.66
N LYS A 49 24.00 17.83 -17.44
CA LYS A 49 24.04 18.93 -18.41
C LYS A 49 25.47 19.38 -18.73
N LYS A 50 26.36 19.40 -17.74
CA LYS A 50 27.78 19.71 -17.94
C LYS A 50 28.48 18.67 -18.81
N VAL A 51 28.19 17.39 -18.63
CA VAL A 51 28.72 16.32 -19.50
C VAL A 51 28.27 16.52 -20.95
N GLU A 52 26.97 16.72 -21.18
CA GLU A 52 26.42 17.00 -22.52
C GLU A 52 27.08 18.23 -23.17
N GLN A 53 27.29 19.30 -22.39
CA GLN A 53 27.97 20.50 -22.88
C GLN A 53 29.44 20.25 -23.23
N LEU A 54 30.16 19.44 -22.45
CA LEU A 54 31.53 19.07 -22.75
C LEU A 54 31.61 18.25 -24.05
N GLU A 55 30.68 17.32 -24.26
CA GLU A 55 30.58 16.53 -25.50
C GLU A 55 30.27 17.40 -26.72
N ILE A 56 29.33 18.33 -26.62
CA ILE A 56 28.98 19.24 -27.72
C ILE A 56 30.18 20.14 -28.07
N ASN A 57 30.84 20.71 -27.06
CA ASN A 57 32.01 21.56 -27.27
C ASN A 57 33.16 20.78 -27.92
N LEU A 58 33.38 19.55 -27.47
CA LEU A 58 34.37 18.63 -28.04
C LEU A 58 34.09 18.37 -29.53
N LEU A 59 32.87 17.96 -29.87
CA LEU A 59 32.44 17.70 -31.25
C LEU A 59 32.54 18.93 -32.14
N PHE A 60 32.13 20.10 -31.63
CA PHE A 60 32.23 21.36 -32.36
C PHE A 60 33.68 21.70 -32.70
N ARG A 61 34.61 21.51 -31.75
CA ARG A 61 36.04 21.79 -31.99
C ARG A 61 36.68 20.80 -32.96
N LEU A 62 36.37 19.51 -32.85
CA LEU A 62 36.85 18.49 -33.79
C LEU A 62 36.34 18.73 -35.22
N LYS A 63 35.12 19.26 -35.37
CA LYS A 63 34.54 19.60 -36.67
C LYS A 63 35.19 20.83 -37.31
N ASN A 64 35.58 21.82 -36.50
CA ASN A 64 36.08 23.10 -36.98
C ASN A 64 37.62 23.20 -37.05
N SER A 65 38.36 22.22 -36.52
CA SER A 65 39.81 22.15 -36.69
C SER A 65 40.17 21.88 -38.16
N GLN A 66 40.90 22.80 -38.79
CA GLN A 66 41.44 22.62 -40.14
C GLN A 66 42.93 22.26 -40.04
N GLY A 67 43.34 21.15 -40.67
CA GLY A 67 44.72 20.65 -40.63
C GLY A 67 44.88 19.33 -39.87
N SER A 68 46.13 18.91 -39.64
CA SER A 68 46.46 17.70 -38.88
C SER A 68 46.16 17.91 -37.39
N LEU A 69 45.29 17.07 -36.81
CA LEU A 69 44.86 17.12 -35.41
C LEU A 69 46.03 17.01 -34.40
N VAL A 70 47.19 16.51 -34.83
CA VAL A 70 48.37 16.32 -33.99
C VAL A 70 49.19 17.61 -33.88
N ASP A 71 49.06 18.51 -34.85
CA ASP A 71 49.90 19.73 -34.94
C ASP A 71 49.25 20.93 -34.21
N ASP A 72 47.96 20.84 -33.87
CA ASP A 72 47.26 21.86 -33.08
C ASP A 72 47.41 21.60 -31.57
N LEU A 73 48.54 22.08 -31.03
CA LEU A 73 48.87 21.98 -29.60
C LEU A 73 47.79 22.58 -28.69
N GLY A 74 47.10 23.64 -29.14
CA GLY A 74 46.01 24.27 -28.38
C GLY A 74 44.76 23.39 -28.32
N LEU A 75 44.45 22.66 -29.41
CA LEU A 75 43.38 21.68 -29.42
C LEU A 75 43.71 20.49 -28.50
N LEU A 76 44.96 20.01 -28.50
CA LEU A 76 45.39 18.90 -27.65
C LEU A 76 45.23 19.22 -26.15
N GLU A 77 45.62 20.42 -25.72
CA GLU A 77 45.48 20.88 -24.34
C GLU A 77 43.99 20.96 -23.92
N VAL A 78 43.15 21.50 -24.78
CA VAL A 78 41.70 21.59 -24.53
C VAL A 78 41.06 20.21 -24.48
N LEU A 79 41.48 19.28 -25.34
CA LEU A 79 41.05 17.89 -25.33
C LEU A 79 41.40 17.20 -24.01
N GLN A 80 42.64 17.36 -23.54
CA GLN A 80 43.07 16.82 -22.25
C GLN A 80 42.29 17.43 -21.08
N ASN A 81 42.07 18.74 -21.07
CA ASN A 81 41.31 19.42 -20.02
C ASN A 81 39.83 19.02 -20.03
N THR A 82 39.23 18.85 -21.21
CA THR A 82 37.86 18.37 -21.38
C THR A 82 37.72 16.94 -20.86
N LYS A 83 38.65 16.06 -21.23
CA LYS A 83 38.70 14.66 -20.75
C LYS A 83 38.81 14.60 -19.23
N LYS A 84 39.77 15.32 -18.63
CA LYS A 84 39.94 15.37 -17.17
C LYS A 84 38.68 15.88 -16.46
N THR A 85 38.05 16.92 -17.01
CA THR A 85 36.81 17.49 -16.45
C THR A 85 35.66 16.50 -16.56
N ALA A 86 35.51 15.81 -17.69
CA ALA A 86 34.47 14.80 -17.90
C ALA A 86 34.65 13.61 -16.94
N GLU A 87 35.87 13.09 -16.79
CA GLU A 87 36.20 12.03 -15.84
C GLU A 87 35.87 12.44 -14.39
N ALA A 88 36.22 13.67 -13.99
CA ALA A 88 35.89 14.19 -12.67
C ALA A 88 34.38 14.29 -12.43
N VAL A 89 33.61 14.77 -13.41
CA VAL A 89 32.14 14.87 -13.32
C VAL A 89 31.50 13.47 -13.30
N MET A 90 32.03 12.52 -14.05
CA MET A 90 31.58 11.13 -14.02
C MET A 90 31.79 10.48 -12.64
N ILE A 91 32.93 10.70 -12.00
CA ILE A 91 33.19 10.21 -10.63
C ILE A 91 32.17 10.82 -9.65
N GLN A 92 31.90 12.11 -9.77
CA GLN A 92 30.89 12.78 -8.93
C GLN A 92 29.48 12.22 -9.17
N LEU A 93 29.11 11.93 -10.43
CA LEU A 93 27.83 11.30 -10.75
C LEU A 93 27.72 9.89 -10.17
N ALA A 94 28.80 9.11 -10.17
CA ALA A 94 28.82 7.79 -9.55
C ALA A 94 28.62 7.86 -8.03
N GLN A 95 29.33 8.77 -7.34
CA GLN A 95 29.17 9.00 -5.90
C GLN A 95 27.77 9.53 -5.54
N ALA A 96 27.21 10.41 -6.37
CA ALA A 96 25.85 10.91 -6.19
C ALA A 96 24.81 9.79 -6.34
N ALA A 97 25.02 8.84 -7.26
CA ALA A 97 24.13 7.69 -7.42
C ALA A 97 24.14 6.75 -6.21
N GLU A 98 25.31 6.50 -5.61
CA GLU A 98 25.43 5.73 -4.37
C GLU A 98 24.71 6.44 -3.21
N THR A 99 24.95 7.74 -3.06
CA THR A 99 24.27 8.56 -2.03
C THR A 99 22.76 8.61 -2.25
N GLU A 100 22.29 8.70 -3.50
CA GLU A 100 20.86 8.64 -3.84
C GLU A 100 20.24 7.30 -3.41
N ALA A 101 20.95 6.18 -3.61
CA ALA A 101 20.49 4.87 -3.20
C ALA A 101 20.34 4.76 -1.68
N GLU A 102 21.29 5.30 -0.91
CA GLU A 102 21.21 5.35 0.55
C GLU A 102 20.04 6.21 1.05
N ILE A 103 19.85 7.39 0.45
CA ILE A 103 18.72 8.27 0.74
C ILE A 103 17.41 7.55 0.44
N ASN A 104 17.30 6.90 -0.72
CA ASN A 104 16.10 6.14 -1.07
C ASN A 104 15.85 5.00 -0.09
N LYS A 105 16.88 4.25 0.32
CA LYS A 105 16.73 3.20 1.34
C LYS A 105 16.16 3.74 2.65
N ALA A 106 16.63 4.90 3.11
CA ALA A 106 16.10 5.55 4.31
C ALA A 106 14.64 6.04 4.12
N ARG A 107 14.26 6.45 2.91
CA ARG A 107 12.87 6.81 2.59
C ARG A 107 11.96 5.59 2.62
N GLU A 108 12.41 4.48 2.06
CA GLU A 108 11.67 3.22 1.98
C GLU A 108 11.30 2.64 3.35
N GLU A 109 12.01 2.99 4.43
CA GLU A 109 11.60 2.64 5.80
C GLU A 109 10.19 3.13 6.16
N TYR A 110 9.76 4.26 5.58
CA TYR A 110 8.43 4.85 5.82
C TYR A 110 7.37 4.40 4.81
N ARG A 111 7.72 3.58 3.80
CA ARG A 111 6.77 3.07 2.80
C ARG A 111 5.50 2.43 3.41
N PRO A 112 5.56 1.67 4.53
CA PRO A 112 4.35 1.10 5.14
C PRO A 112 3.28 2.14 5.52
N VAL A 113 3.69 3.38 5.85
CA VAL A 113 2.77 4.49 6.16
C VAL A 113 2.03 4.95 4.91
N ALA A 114 2.76 5.09 3.80
CA ALA A 114 2.21 5.48 2.52
C ALA A 114 1.26 4.42 1.94
N GLU A 115 1.67 3.15 1.96
CA GLU A 115 0.82 2.03 1.54
C GLU A 115 -0.48 1.97 2.36
N ARG A 116 -0.40 2.15 3.67
CA ARG A 116 -1.59 2.17 4.54
C ARG A 116 -2.51 3.33 4.21
N GLY A 117 -1.95 4.51 3.97
CA GLY A 117 -2.72 5.69 3.57
C GLY A 117 -3.42 5.47 2.23
N ALA A 118 -2.72 4.98 1.21
CA ALA A 118 -3.30 4.69 -0.09
C ALA A 118 -4.42 3.64 0.01
N LEU A 119 -4.18 2.54 0.73
CA LEU A 119 -5.19 1.50 0.97
C LEU A 119 -6.49 2.08 1.56
N ILE A 120 -6.37 2.97 2.56
CA ILE A 120 -7.53 3.61 3.18
C ILE A 120 -8.22 4.54 2.18
N TYR A 121 -7.48 5.36 1.43
CA TYR A 121 -8.07 6.25 0.43
C TYR A 121 -8.84 5.50 -0.65
N PHE A 122 -8.27 4.46 -1.24
CA PHE A 122 -8.97 3.68 -2.27
C PHE A 122 -10.17 2.92 -1.70
N LEU A 123 -10.12 2.46 -0.44
CA LEU A 123 -11.30 1.91 0.20
C LEU A 123 -12.43 2.96 0.32
N ILE A 124 -12.11 4.20 0.67
CA ILE A 124 -13.11 5.28 0.73
C ILE A 124 -13.66 5.58 -0.66
N GLN A 125 -12.80 5.59 -1.68
CA GLN A 125 -13.23 5.78 -3.06
C GLN A 125 -14.19 4.67 -3.50
N ASP A 126 -13.91 3.42 -3.11
CA ASP A 126 -14.78 2.28 -3.39
C ASP A 126 -16.14 2.41 -2.69
N MET A 127 -16.22 3.08 -1.52
CA MET A 127 -17.50 3.32 -0.84
C MET A 127 -18.44 4.23 -1.66
N ALA A 128 -17.91 5.08 -2.55
CA ALA A 128 -18.74 5.90 -3.44
C ALA A 128 -19.58 5.05 -4.41
N THR A 129 -19.16 3.81 -4.70
CA THR A 129 -19.94 2.86 -5.51
C THR A 129 -21.19 2.35 -4.79
N ILE A 130 -21.19 2.35 -3.46
CA ILE A 130 -22.34 1.96 -2.63
C ILE A 130 -23.31 3.14 -2.52
N ASN A 131 -22.77 4.32 -2.25
CA ASN A 131 -23.55 5.55 -2.19
C ASN A 131 -22.69 6.73 -2.62
N ILE A 132 -23.17 7.48 -3.62
CA ILE A 132 -22.50 8.65 -4.18
C ILE A 132 -22.19 9.70 -3.08
N MET A 133 -22.99 9.76 -2.01
CA MET A 133 -22.74 10.67 -0.87
C MET A 133 -21.46 10.36 -0.09
N TYR A 134 -20.84 9.20 -0.29
CA TYR A 134 -19.58 8.80 0.38
C TYR A 134 -18.33 9.24 -0.38
N GLU A 135 -18.49 9.89 -1.52
CA GLU A 135 -17.39 10.45 -2.27
C GLU A 135 -16.60 11.47 -1.43
N SER A 136 -15.29 11.29 -1.34
CA SER A 136 -14.40 12.20 -0.64
C SER A 136 -13.24 12.61 -1.54
N GLY A 137 -13.02 13.92 -1.63
CA GLY A 137 -11.93 14.47 -2.43
C GLY A 137 -10.56 14.16 -1.86
N LEU A 138 -9.59 13.86 -2.73
CA LEU A 138 -8.20 13.59 -2.36
C LEU A 138 -7.60 14.69 -1.46
N ARG A 139 -7.91 15.96 -1.71
CA ARG A 139 -7.40 17.09 -0.90
C ARG A 139 -7.80 16.99 0.57
N GLN A 140 -9.04 16.57 0.86
CA GLN A 140 -9.51 16.40 2.23
C GLN A 140 -8.81 15.24 2.92
N PHE A 141 -8.65 14.12 2.20
CA PHE A 141 -7.89 12.97 2.67
C PHE A 141 -6.44 13.35 2.99
N LEU A 142 -5.75 14.04 2.08
CA LEU A 142 -4.35 14.47 2.28
C LEU A 142 -4.20 15.37 3.50
N LYS A 143 -5.15 16.28 3.75
CA LYS A 143 -5.14 17.10 4.98
C LYS A 143 -5.25 16.26 6.24
N LEU A 144 -6.17 15.30 6.28
CA LEU A 144 -6.33 14.40 7.43
C LEU A 144 -5.10 13.50 7.64
N PHE A 145 -4.48 13.08 6.55
CA PHE A 145 -3.23 12.32 6.55
C PHE A 145 -2.09 13.15 7.16
N ASP A 146 -1.86 14.37 6.67
CA ASP A 146 -0.82 15.28 7.19
C ASP A 146 -1.06 15.59 8.67
N ASP A 147 -2.30 15.92 9.04
CA ASP A 147 -2.64 16.19 10.44
C ASP A 147 -2.39 14.96 11.33
N SER A 148 -2.60 13.74 10.82
CA SER A 148 -2.35 12.50 11.57
C SER A 148 -0.86 12.25 11.82
N LEU A 149 0.01 12.65 10.89
CA LEU A 149 1.45 12.60 11.07
C LEU A 149 1.87 13.58 12.17
N ILE A 150 1.39 14.82 12.12
CA ILE A 150 1.74 15.87 13.08
C ILE A 150 1.23 15.55 14.49
N SER A 151 0.01 15.04 14.60
CA SER A 151 -0.67 14.84 15.89
C SER A 151 -0.32 13.52 16.59
N SER A 152 0.31 12.58 15.88
CA SER A 152 0.68 11.30 16.45
C SER A 152 1.91 11.42 17.36
N GLU A 153 1.97 10.58 18.39
CA GLU A 153 3.03 10.64 19.39
C GLU A 153 4.41 10.38 18.76
N LYS A 154 5.37 11.26 19.06
CA LYS A 154 6.73 11.17 18.53
C LYS A 154 7.52 10.05 19.21
N SER A 155 8.50 9.49 18.50
CA SER A 155 9.43 8.50 19.05
C SER A 155 10.78 8.61 18.34
N PRO A 156 11.91 8.50 19.06
CA PRO A 156 13.23 8.56 18.45
C PRO A 156 13.56 7.32 17.61
N VAL A 157 12.90 6.18 17.86
CA VAL A 157 13.09 4.94 17.12
C VAL A 157 12.16 4.91 15.91
N THR A 158 12.70 4.86 14.70
CA THR A 158 11.94 4.92 13.43
C THR A 158 10.81 3.89 13.39
N GLN A 159 11.09 2.63 13.71
CA GLN A 159 10.08 1.56 13.70
C GLN A 159 8.93 1.82 14.70
N ARG A 160 9.26 2.28 15.92
CA ARG A 160 8.22 2.64 16.91
C ARG A 160 7.42 3.85 16.46
N ARG A 161 8.06 4.83 15.84
CA ARG A 161 7.40 6.01 15.26
C ARG A 161 6.41 5.59 14.17
N ILE A 162 6.83 4.74 13.24
CA ILE A 162 5.97 4.20 12.17
C ILE A 162 4.75 3.48 12.76
N ALA A 163 4.94 2.59 13.75
CA ALA A 163 3.83 1.88 14.39
C ALA A 163 2.82 2.84 15.05
N LYS A 164 3.31 3.89 15.73
CA LYS A 164 2.47 4.93 16.35
C LYS A 164 1.70 5.74 15.31
N ILE A 165 2.35 6.14 14.22
CA ILE A 165 1.71 6.83 13.08
C ILE A 165 0.58 5.97 12.52
N LEU A 166 0.90 4.72 12.15
CA LEU A 166 -0.06 3.80 11.54
C LEU A 166 -1.31 3.62 12.39
N LYS A 167 -1.13 3.39 13.69
CA LYS A 167 -2.23 3.24 14.66
C LYS A 167 -3.07 4.51 14.78
N PHE A 168 -2.43 5.68 14.93
CA PHE A 168 -3.13 6.94 15.12
C PHE A 168 -3.86 7.38 13.85
N MET A 169 -3.21 7.30 12.70
CA MET A 169 -3.76 7.62 11.38
C MET A 169 -5.00 6.78 11.09
N LEU A 170 -4.90 5.47 11.26
CA LEU A 170 -6.00 4.54 11.08
C LEU A 170 -7.21 4.93 11.94
N MET A 171 -6.99 5.16 13.24
CA MET A 171 -8.06 5.56 14.16
C MET A 171 -8.68 6.91 13.78
N ARG A 172 -7.86 7.88 13.38
CA ARG A 172 -8.33 9.22 13.01
C ARG A 172 -9.14 9.21 11.72
N LEU A 173 -8.63 8.56 10.67
CA LEU A 173 -9.32 8.43 9.39
C LEU A 173 -10.61 7.63 9.57
N TRP A 174 -10.56 6.48 10.24
CA TRP A 174 -11.76 5.68 10.52
C TRP A 174 -12.84 6.52 11.21
N LYS A 175 -12.52 7.20 12.32
CA LYS A 175 -13.48 8.08 13.03
C LYS A 175 -14.04 9.19 12.15
N PHE A 176 -13.23 9.75 11.26
CA PHE A 176 -13.66 10.83 10.37
C PHE A 176 -14.68 10.30 9.34
N PHE A 177 -14.38 9.21 8.64
CA PHE A 177 -15.25 8.68 7.60
C PHE A 177 -16.50 8.01 8.17
N THR A 178 -16.41 7.28 9.28
CA THR A 178 -17.60 6.64 9.88
C THR A 178 -18.62 7.65 10.41
N ARG A 179 -18.24 8.92 10.63
CA ARG A 179 -19.20 9.99 10.95
C ARG A 179 -20.05 10.39 9.76
N GLY A 180 -19.53 10.25 8.54
CA GLY A 180 -20.26 10.55 7.30
C GLY A 180 -21.05 9.35 6.74
N LEU A 181 -20.76 8.13 7.23
CA LEU A 181 -21.45 6.91 6.79
C LEU A 181 -22.77 6.69 7.54
N TYR A 182 -23.72 6.03 6.88
CA TYR A 182 -24.90 5.52 7.57
C TYR A 182 -24.52 4.35 8.48
N LYS A 183 -25.22 4.19 9.61
CA LYS A 183 -24.95 3.12 10.59
C LYS A 183 -24.89 1.72 9.96
N LYS A 184 -25.75 1.45 8.97
CA LYS A 184 -25.78 0.18 8.22
C LYS A 184 -24.49 -0.09 7.43
N ASP A 185 -23.87 0.95 6.89
CA ASP A 185 -22.70 0.86 6.01
C ASP A 185 -21.39 0.94 6.80
N THR A 186 -21.42 1.48 8.02
CA THR A 186 -20.27 1.55 8.94
C THR A 186 -19.67 0.16 9.25
N VAL A 187 -20.52 -0.86 9.44
CA VAL A 187 -20.06 -2.23 9.72
C VAL A 187 -19.33 -2.80 8.51
N MET A 188 -19.90 -2.63 7.32
CA MET A 188 -19.34 -3.10 6.06
C MET A 188 -18.00 -2.41 5.74
N PHE A 189 -17.92 -1.09 5.94
CA PHE A 189 -16.67 -0.34 5.82
C PHE A 189 -15.59 -0.85 6.78
N THR A 190 -15.95 -1.03 8.06
CA THR A 190 -15.01 -1.45 9.11
C THR A 190 -14.50 -2.88 8.86
N LEU A 191 -15.38 -3.79 8.45
CA LEU A 191 -15.00 -5.16 8.08
C LEU A 191 -14.06 -5.16 6.86
N THR A 192 -14.41 -4.42 5.82
CA THR A 192 -13.61 -4.35 4.59
C THR A 192 -12.24 -3.74 4.87
N LEU A 193 -12.17 -2.71 5.71
CA LEU A 193 -10.92 -2.11 6.16
C LEU A 193 -10.03 -3.12 6.89
N ALA A 194 -10.60 -3.87 7.84
CA ALA A 194 -9.88 -4.89 8.59
C ALA A 194 -9.34 -6.01 7.68
N ILE A 195 -10.16 -6.48 6.73
CA ILE A 195 -9.75 -7.50 5.76
C ILE A 195 -8.62 -6.98 4.86
N ARG A 196 -8.74 -5.78 4.29
CA ARG A 196 -7.70 -5.20 3.42
C ARG A 196 -6.37 -5.03 4.16
N ILE A 197 -6.43 -4.59 5.42
CA ILE A 197 -5.24 -4.50 6.27
C ILE A 197 -4.64 -5.88 6.56
N GLY A 198 -5.48 -6.87 6.87
CA GLY A 198 -5.03 -8.25 7.10
C GLY A 198 -4.37 -8.88 5.88
N LEU A 199 -4.88 -8.57 4.68
CA LEU A 199 -4.28 -8.97 3.39
C LEU A 199 -2.92 -8.28 3.19
N GLN A 200 -2.80 -6.97 3.46
CA GLN A 200 -1.52 -6.26 3.33
C GLN A 200 -0.45 -6.81 4.29
N LEU A 201 -0.83 -7.20 5.50
CA LEU A 201 0.08 -7.79 6.49
C LEU A 201 0.33 -9.29 6.28
N ASN A 202 -0.26 -9.91 5.24
CA ASN A 202 -0.23 -11.35 4.99
C ASN A 202 -0.75 -12.21 6.16
N HIS A 203 -1.55 -11.63 7.05
CA HIS A 203 -2.22 -12.37 8.13
C HIS A 203 -3.46 -13.13 7.63
N VAL A 204 -4.03 -12.66 6.52
CA VAL A 204 -5.18 -13.25 5.85
C VAL A 204 -4.79 -13.57 4.42
N ARG A 205 -5.16 -14.75 3.93
CA ARG A 205 -4.92 -15.15 2.54
C ARG A 205 -6.10 -14.74 1.66
N LYS A 206 -5.83 -14.45 0.39
CA LYS A 206 -6.89 -14.16 -0.60
C LYS A 206 -7.91 -15.29 -0.69
N GLU A 207 -7.46 -16.54 -0.60
CA GLU A 207 -8.31 -17.73 -0.59
C GLU A 207 -9.32 -17.73 0.56
N GLU A 208 -8.91 -17.29 1.75
CA GLU A 208 -9.79 -17.23 2.93
C GLU A 208 -10.87 -16.16 2.76
N VAL A 209 -10.51 -15.02 2.17
CA VAL A 209 -11.46 -13.94 1.86
C VAL A 209 -12.42 -14.37 0.75
N ASP A 210 -11.93 -15.06 -0.28
CA ASP A 210 -12.78 -15.59 -1.35
C ASP A 210 -13.80 -16.60 -0.81
N VAL A 211 -13.39 -17.51 0.08
CA VAL A 211 -14.30 -18.46 0.74
C VAL A 211 -15.29 -17.72 1.65
N LEU A 212 -14.86 -16.68 2.36
CA LEU A 212 -15.76 -15.86 3.18
C LEU A 212 -16.85 -15.17 2.33
N LEU A 213 -16.47 -14.60 1.18
CA LEU A 213 -17.38 -13.81 0.35
C LEU A 213 -18.27 -14.67 -0.55
N LYS A 214 -17.72 -15.76 -1.11
CA LYS A 214 -18.41 -16.62 -2.08
C LYS A 214 -19.04 -17.84 -1.43
N GLY A 215 -18.51 -18.30 -0.29
CA GLY A 215 -18.93 -19.54 0.36
C GLY A 215 -18.85 -20.76 -0.56
N GLY A 216 -19.78 -21.69 -0.37
CA GLY A 216 -20.00 -22.86 -1.23
C GLY A 216 -20.83 -22.59 -2.49
N SER A 217 -21.19 -21.33 -2.76
CA SER A 217 -22.10 -20.96 -3.87
C SER A 217 -21.54 -21.31 -5.25
N ALA A 218 -20.21 -21.39 -5.38
CA ALA A 218 -19.53 -21.79 -6.61
C ALA A 218 -19.39 -23.32 -6.77
N LEU A 219 -19.81 -24.11 -5.78
CA LEU A 219 -19.68 -25.56 -5.79
C LEU A 219 -21.02 -26.21 -6.14
N SER A 220 -20.97 -27.21 -7.02
CA SER A 220 -22.11 -28.08 -7.28
C SER A 220 -22.06 -29.30 -6.36
N ILE A 221 -23.23 -29.75 -5.91
CA ILE A 221 -23.40 -30.95 -5.07
C ILE A 221 -22.80 -32.18 -5.77
N GLN A 222 -22.84 -32.22 -7.10
CA GLN A 222 -22.33 -33.32 -7.91
C GLN A 222 -20.80 -33.43 -7.89
N THR A 223 -20.10 -32.34 -7.58
CA THR A 223 -18.63 -32.29 -7.51
C THR A 223 -18.12 -32.51 -6.09
N CYS A 224 -19.02 -32.61 -5.10
CA CYS A 224 -18.68 -32.76 -3.69
C CYS A 224 -18.78 -34.22 -3.23
N PRO A 225 -18.06 -34.62 -2.17
CA PRO A 225 -18.24 -35.93 -1.54
C PRO A 225 -19.71 -36.17 -1.14
N PRO A 226 -20.17 -37.44 -1.13
CA PRO A 226 -21.54 -37.77 -0.76
C PRO A 226 -21.84 -37.30 0.66
N LYS A 227 -23.05 -36.78 0.85
CA LYS A 227 -23.46 -36.23 2.15
C LYS A 227 -23.40 -37.31 3.24
N PRO A 228 -22.74 -37.04 4.38
CA PRO A 228 -22.59 -38.01 5.46
C PRO A 228 -23.91 -38.25 6.20
N ALA A 229 -24.85 -37.30 6.15
CA ALA A 229 -26.16 -37.45 6.78
C ALA A 229 -27.27 -36.65 6.07
N ARG A 230 -28.49 -37.19 6.09
CA ARG A 230 -29.69 -36.60 5.47
C ARG A 230 -30.19 -35.31 6.14
N TRP A 231 -29.75 -35.02 7.36
CA TRP A 231 -30.18 -33.83 8.11
C TRP A 231 -29.42 -32.55 7.71
N ILE A 232 -28.31 -32.66 6.97
CA ILE A 232 -27.52 -31.51 6.53
C ILE A 232 -28.13 -30.90 5.27
N PRO A 233 -28.60 -29.64 5.31
CA PRO A 233 -29.09 -28.96 4.13
C PRO A 233 -27.98 -28.79 3.06
N ASP A 234 -28.39 -28.84 1.81
CA ASP A 234 -27.50 -28.80 0.64
C ASP A 234 -26.57 -27.59 0.62
N ASN A 235 -27.09 -26.42 0.95
CA ASN A 235 -26.33 -25.17 1.05
C ASN A 235 -25.25 -25.22 2.14
N VAL A 236 -25.55 -25.83 3.29
CA VAL A 236 -24.60 -25.99 4.39
C VAL A 236 -23.49 -26.96 4.00
N TRP A 237 -23.83 -28.07 3.33
CA TRP A 237 -22.84 -29.04 2.86
C TRP A 237 -21.85 -28.43 1.85
N LEU A 238 -22.37 -27.64 0.91
CA LEU A 238 -21.53 -26.91 -0.04
C LEU A 238 -20.60 -25.91 0.67
N ASN A 239 -21.09 -25.19 1.67
CA ASN A 239 -20.28 -24.26 2.47
C ASN A 239 -19.19 -25.00 3.28
N VAL A 240 -19.53 -26.13 3.90
CA VAL A 240 -18.56 -26.96 4.64
C VAL A 240 -17.47 -27.49 3.70
N ASN A 241 -17.84 -27.91 2.48
CA ASN A 241 -16.86 -28.37 1.50
C ASN A 241 -15.97 -27.22 0.98
N ALA A 242 -16.52 -26.01 0.83
CA ALA A 242 -15.72 -24.83 0.49
C ALA A 242 -14.71 -24.47 1.59
N ILE A 243 -15.13 -24.55 2.85
CA ILE A 243 -14.26 -24.29 4.02
C ILE A 243 -13.19 -25.39 4.15
N SER A 244 -13.52 -26.65 3.84
CA SER A 244 -12.56 -27.76 3.89
C SER A 244 -11.37 -27.60 2.95
N LYS A 245 -11.47 -26.74 1.92
CA LYS A 245 -10.35 -26.43 1.03
C LYS A 245 -9.30 -25.54 1.69
N LEU A 246 -9.62 -24.90 2.81
CA LEU A 246 -8.68 -24.08 3.57
C LEU A 246 -7.77 -24.95 4.42
N ARG A 247 -6.47 -24.62 4.44
CA ARG A 247 -5.45 -25.40 5.18
C ARG A 247 -5.78 -25.56 6.66
N SER A 248 -6.37 -24.54 7.27
CA SER A 248 -6.72 -24.50 8.69
C SER A 248 -7.94 -25.36 9.05
N PHE A 249 -8.74 -25.76 8.06
CA PHE A 249 -9.97 -26.53 8.22
C PHE A 249 -9.93 -27.87 7.46
N ASN A 250 -8.72 -28.32 7.11
CA ASN A 250 -8.54 -29.59 6.44
C ASN A 250 -8.96 -30.73 7.40
N GLY A 251 -9.92 -31.55 6.99
CA GLY A 251 -10.50 -32.61 7.81
C GLY A 251 -11.82 -32.26 8.52
N ILE A 252 -12.38 -31.06 8.31
CA ILE A 252 -13.70 -30.71 8.89
C ILE A 252 -14.82 -31.63 8.38
N VAL A 253 -14.68 -32.12 7.15
CA VAL A 253 -15.60 -33.08 6.51
C VAL A 253 -15.62 -34.42 7.26
N ASP A 254 -14.46 -34.89 7.70
CA ASP A 254 -14.32 -36.15 8.44
C ASP A 254 -14.83 -36.00 9.89
N GLN A 255 -14.59 -34.84 10.50
CA GLN A 255 -15.08 -34.51 11.85
C GLN A 255 -16.61 -34.42 11.90
N VAL A 256 -17.24 -33.81 10.89
CA VAL A 256 -18.71 -33.75 10.76
C VAL A 256 -19.32 -35.14 10.56
N SER A 257 -18.57 -36.07 9.97
CA SER A 257 -19.00 -37.44 9.73
C SER A 257 -18.87 -38.35 10.96
N THR A 258 -18.00 -38.01 11.92
CA THR A 258 -17.66 -38.87 13.08
C THR A 258 -18.22 -38.40 14.42
N HIS A 259 -18.44 -37.09 14.63
CA HIS A 259 -18.87 -36.56 15.94
C HIS A 259 -20.34 -36.12 15.97
N SER A 260 -21.11 -36.62 16.94
CA SER A 260 -22.48 -36.15 17.26
C SER A 260 -22.53 -34.67 17.65
N GLU A 261 -21.41 -34.08 18.07
CA GLU A 261 -21.28 -32.64 18.39
C GLU A 261 -21.24 -31.74 17.15
N GLY A 262 -20.79 -32.26 15.99
CA GLY A 262 -20.84 -31.53 14.71
C GLY A 262 -22.27 -31.20 14.30
N ARG A 263 -23.24 -32.02 14.73
CA ARG A 263 -24.67 -31.79 14.55
C ARG A 263 -25.16 -30.55 15.27
N HIS A 264 -24.72 -30.33 16.51
CA HIS A 264 -25.09 -29.17 17.32
C HIS A 264 -24.45 -27.86 16.82
N ALA A 265 -23.22 -27.93 16.31
CA ALA A 265 -22.51 -26.79 15.74
C ALA A 265 -23.13 -26.31 14.41
N VAL A 266 -23.60 -27.26 13.58
CA VAL A 266 -24.28 -27.00 12.31
C VAL A 266 -25.72 -26.52 12.53
N GLU A 267 -26.49 -27.16 13.42
CA GLU A 267 -27.88 -26.78 13.72
C GLU A 267 -27.99 -25.38 14.35
N LYS A 268 -27.01 -24.94 15.13
CA LYS A 268 -26.99 -23.59 15.72
C LYS A 268 -26.48 -22.49 14.76
N GLY A 269 -26.09 -22.80 13.53
CA GLY A 269 -25.50 -21.83 12.61
C GLY A 269 -24.20 -21.19 13.13
N LEU A 270 -23.53 -21.81 14.11
CA LEU A 270 -22.37 -21.25 14.81
C LEU A 270 -21.08 -21.33 13.98
N LEU A 271 -21.04 -22.19 12.96
CA LEU A 271 -19.88 -22.38 12.09
C LEU A 271 -19.64 -21.21 11.12
N THR A 272 -20.69 -20.55 10.61
CA THR A 272 -20.56 -19.52 9.56
C THR A 272 -20.27 -18.13 10.10
N VAL A 273 -20.77 -17.80 11.30
CA VAL A 273 -20.71 -16.42 11.81
C VAL A 273 -19.83 -16.34 13.06
N SER A 274 -19.94 -17.25 14.03
CA SER A 274 -19.20 -17.12 15.30
C SER A 274 -17.74 -17.54 15.20
N GLN A 275 -17.38 -18.56 14.41
CA GLN A 275 -15.97 -18.96 14.23
C GLN A 275 -15.22 -18.05 13.25
N VAL A 276 -15.89 -17.62 12.19
CA VAL A 276 -15.42 -16.55 11.30
C VAL A 276 -15.27 -15.27 12.10
N LEU A 277 -16.30 -14.83 12.84
CA LEU A 277 -16.18 -13.68 13.75
C LEU A 277 -15.22 -13.93 14.91
N ASN A 278 -14.86 -15.15 15.32
CA ASN A 278 -13.84 -15.40 16.34
C ASN A 278 -12.42 -15.36 15.78
N PHE A 279 -12.22 -15.80 14.53
CA PHE A 279 -10.97 -15.63 13.79
C PHE A 279 -10.75 -14.16 13.44
N TYR A 280 -11.82 -13.49 12.97
CA TYR A 280 -11.85 -12.06 12.77
C TYR A 280 -11.97 -11.30 14.08
N HIS A 281 -12.50 -11.82 15.20
CA HIS A 281 -12.39 -11.22 16.53
C HIS A 281 -10.99 -11.41 17.06
N LEU A 282 -10.22 -12.44 16.69
CA LEU A 282 -8.81 -12.46 17.01
C LEU A 282 -8.06 -11.41 16.22
N SER A 283 -8.47 -11.10 14.99
CA SER A 283 -7.90 -10.03 14.16
C SER A 283 -8.41 -8.62 14.52
N ILE A 284 -9.69 -8.49 14.92
CA ILE A 284 -10.43 -7.29 15.38
C ILE A 284 -10.15 -7.04 16.86
N ALA A 285 -9.89 -8.07 17.68
CA ALA A 285 -9.34 -7.96 19.02
C ALA A 285 -7.82 -7.88 18.97
N TYR A 286 -7.08 -8.35 17.95
CA TYR A 286 -5.72 -7.85 17.71
C TYR A 286 -5.77 -6.36 17.36
N PHE A 287 -6.75 -5.94 16.57
CA PHE A 287 -7.03 -4.54 16.27
C PHE A 287 -7.52 -3.76 17.50
N GLY A 288 -8.29 -4.39 18.40
CA GLY A 288 -8.91 -3.82 19.60
C GLY A 288 -8.07 -3.93 20.88
N LEU A 289 -7.08 -4.83 20.90
CA LEU A 289 -6.01 -4.88 21.90
C LEU A 289 -4.91 -3.91 21.50
N ASN A 290 -4.57 -3.78 20.21
CA ASN A 290 -3.56 -2.80 19.77
C ASN A 290 -4.10 -1.39 19.61
N CYS A 291 -5.36 -1.19 19.23
CA CYS A 291 -6.09 0.05 19.44
C CYS A 291 -7.00 -0.18 20.63
N GLN A 292 -6.71 0.40 21.80
CA GLN A 292 -7.66 0.43 22.94
C GLN A 292 -9.00 1.01 22.49
N ILE A 293 -9.86 0.17 21.92
CA ILE A 293 -11.25 0.45 21.61
C ILE A 293 -11.99 -0.20 22.76
N SER A 294 -12.15 0.58 23.82
CA SER A 294 -13.15 0.30 24.83
C SER A 294 -14.51 0.36 24.13
N THR A 295 -15.08 -0.80 23.85
CA THR A 295 -16.46 -0.95 23.37
C THR A 295 -17.51 -0.49 24.39
N LYS A 296 -17.11 0.05 25.55
CA LYS A 296 -18.04 0.54 26.59
C LYS A 296 -18.78 1.84 26.28
N ASN A 297 -18.47 2.55 25.18
CA ASN A 297 -19.12 3.83 24.87
C ASN A 297 -20.06 3.82 23.66
N ILE A 298 -20.41 2.65 23.11
CA ILE A 298 -21.39 2.56 22.02
C ILE A 298 -22.84 2.57 22.55
N ASP A 299 -23.06 2.37 23.85
CA ASP A 299 -24.40 2.37 24.47
C ASP A 299 -24.84 3.72 25.08
N LYS A 300 -24.11 4.82 24.86
CA LYS A 300 -24.51 6.15 25.35
C LYS A 300 -24.23 7.28 24.34
N SER A 301 -24.99 7.31 23.24
CA SER A 301 -25.43 8.56 22.58
C SER A 301 -26.56 8.29 21.60
#